data_AF-A0A1V5X907-F1
#
_entry.id   AF-A0A1V5X907-F1
#
_cell.length_a   1.000
_cell.length_b   1.000
_cell.length_c   1.000
_cell.angle_alpha   90.00
_cell.angle_beta   90.00
_cell.angle_gamma   90.00
#
_symmetry.space_group_name_H-M   'P 1'
#
loop_
_entity.id
_entity.type
_entity.pdbx_description
1 polymer ?
#
loop_
_entity_poly.entity_id
_entity_poly.type
_entity_poly.pdbx_seq_one_letter_code
_entity_poly.pdbx_strand_id
1 'polypeptide(L)'
;MVRVSRSVWIWLVCVALSILAVDEASAEPATLVFLNNVPAAVTFNDGDSFRVLEGPNTGSKARLAGFNTLESHGPVHQWGGWHYKELYALAKMATLNARRGVWHCESKDLAADGYGRILWYCLDLAEDQIRHGFAHAMTVSDEPANPRLLAAQHDAIRHRRGMWAKGVPTYVLTSIHSADEGFGKKTYNRLVNTVDGHSKRWYHNAIFSECQDVCHHPTELPMNEAYRVVSELRADAAVAPYVRGIDDILVALSVNTFIQNGFVPKIFGDNAKVQAALESMKSKGRFASVRSIKGACAIHVDFKRRYVRPKPACLQW
;
A
#
# COMPACT_ATOMS: atom_id res chain seq x y z
N MET A 1 -4.60 -70.92 -21.48
CA MET A 1 -5.69 -70.55 -20.54
C MET A 1 -5.05 -70.13 -19.21
N VAL A 2 -4.95 -68.83 -18.95
CA VAL A 2 -4.39 -68.30 -17.70
C VAL A 2 -5.55 -67.92 -16.79
N ARG A 3 -5.72 -68.64 -15.67
CA ARG A 3 -6.72 -68.34 -14.64
C ARG A 3 -6.23 -67.18 -13.80
N VAL A 4 -6.78 -65.99 -14.06
CA VAL A 4 -6.58 -64.82 -13.20
C VAL A 4 -7.48 -64.96 -11.98
N SER A 5 -6.88 -64.90 -10.79
CA SER A 5 -7.52 -65.04 -9.49
C SER A 5 -8.55 -63.92 -9.24
N ARG A 6 -9.75 -64.30 -8.78
CA ARG A 6 -10.85 -63.39 -8.40
C ARG A 6 -10.47 -62.37 -7.31
N SER A 7 -9.36 -62.59 -6.60
CA SER A 7 -8.88 -61.72 -5.51
C SER A 7 -8.19 -60.43 -6.00
N VAL A 8 -7.77 -60.36 -7.26
CA VAL A 8 -7.08 -59.18 -7.83
C VAL A 8 -8.08 -58.08 -8.22
N TRP A 9 -9.33 -58.44 -8.52
CA TRP A 9 -10.37 -57.48 -8.90
C TRP A 9 -10.89 -56.63 -7.73
N ILE A 10 -10.87 -57.16 -6.50
CA ILE A 10 -11.36 -56.43 -5.32
C ILE A 10 -10.37 -55.32 -4.92
N TRP A 11 -9.06 -55.54 -5.08
CA TRP A 11 -8.05 -54.52 -4.82
C TRP A 11 -8.04 -53.39 -5.87
N LEU A 12 -8.31 -53.70 -7.14
CA LEU A 12 -8.39 -52.70 -8.21
C LEU A 12 -9.62 -51.79 -8.07
N VAL A 13 -10.74 -52.28 -7.52
CA VAL A 13 -11.93 -51.46 -7.27
C VAL A 13 -11.74 -50.52 -6.07
N CYS A 14 -11.05 -50.94 -5.00
CA CYS A 14 -10.76 -50.06 -3.85
C CYS A 14 -9.72 -48.97 -4.16
N VAL A 15 -8.73 -49.25 -5.01
CA VAL A 15 -7.76 -48.22 -5.47
C VAL A 15 -8.40 -47.27 -6.48
N ALA A 16 -9.30 -47.74 -7.35
CA ALA A 16 -10.02 -46.87 -8.29
C ALA A 16 -11.00 -45.91 -7.59
N LEU A 17 -11.56 -46.28 -6.43
CA LEU A 17 -12.44 -45.43 -5.62
C LEU A 17 -11.68 -44.39 -4.76
N SER A 18 -10.36 -44.53 -4.61
CA SER A 18 -9.52 -43.53 -3.91
C SER A 18 -9.01 -42.42 -4.84
N ILE A 19 -9.23 -42.56 -6.15
CA ILE A 19 -8.84 -41.57 -7.18
C ILE A 19 -10.01 -40.65 -7.56
N LEU A 20 -11.20 -40.86 -6.96
CA LEU A 20 -12.18 -39.79 -6.83
C LEU A 20 -11.72 -38.84 -5.71
N ALA A 21 -10.57 -38.21 -5.93
CA ALA A 21 -10.23 -36.98 -5.25
C ALA A 21 -11.40 -36.05 -5.50
N VAL A 22 -12.22 -35.89 -4.46
CA VAL A 22 -13.16 -34.79 -4.34
C VAL A 22 -12.30 -33.57 -4.63
N ASP A 23 -12.56 -32.88 -5.74
CA ASP A 23 -12.22 -31.48 -5.90
C ASP A 23 -13.03 -30.76 -4.80
N GLU A 24 -12.57 -30.88 -3.56
CA GLU A 24 -12.82 -29.86 -2.57
C GLU A 24 -12.08 -28.65 -3.14
N ALA A 25 -12.77 -27.90 -3.98
CA ALA A 25 -12.65 -26.47 -3.97
C ALA A 25 -12.91 -26.05 -2.52
N SER A 26 -11.87 -26.19 -1.68
CA SER A 26 -11.87 -25.83 -0.27
C SER A 26 -12.29 -24.37 -0.27
N ALA A 27 -13.55 -24.11 0.07
CA ALA A 27 -14.05 -22.77 0.23
C ALA A 27 -13.10 -22.11 1.23
N GLU A 28 -12.40 -21.06 0.80
CA GLU A 28 -11.53 -20.31 1.69
C GLU A 28 -12.34 -19.94 2.94
N PRO A 29 -11.87 -20.31 4.15
CA PRO A 29 -12.65 -20.11 5.36
C PRO A 29 -12.94 -18.62 5.53
N ALA A 30 -14.18 -18.30 5.87
CA ALA A 30 -14.57 -16.94 6.15
C ALA A 30 -13.77 -16.38 7.34
N THR A 31 -13.42 -15.10 7.26
CA THR A 31 -12.74 -14.39 8.35
C THR A 31 -13.77 -13.75 9.27
N LEU A 32 -13.54 -13.84 10.58
CA LEU A 32 -14.37 -13.16 11.58
C LEU A 32 -13.97 -11.69 11.70
N VAL A 33 -14.93 -10.79 11.47
CA VAL A 33 -14.76 -9.35 11.67
C VAL A 33 -15.92 -8.81 12.50
N PHE A 34 -15.63 -8.00 13.52
CA PHE A 34 -16.63 -7.29 14.29
C PHE A 34 -16.93 -5.94 13.62
N LEU A 35 -18.11 -5.80 13.01
CA LEU A 35 -18.59 -4.57 12.37
C LEU A 35 -19.50 -3.82 13.34
N ASN A 36 -19.04 -2.68 13.87
CA ASN A 36 -19.74 -1.95 14.94
C ASN A 36 -20.11 -2.88 16.12
N ASN A 37 -19.15 -3.71 16.57
CA ASN A 37 -19.31 -4.73 17.60
C ASN A 37 -20.25 -5.92 17.26
N VAL A 38 -20.74 -6.02 16.02
CA VAL A 38 -21.52 -7.17 15.56
C VAL A 38 -20.61 -8.14 14.81
N PRO A 39 -20.50 -9.42 15.23
CA PRO A 39 -19.69 -10.40 14.51
C PRO A 39 -20.27 -10.64 13.11
N ALA A 40 -19.40 -10.63 12.11
CA ALA A 40 -19.73 -10.88 10.71
C ALA A 40 -18.67 -11.78 10.07
N ALA A 41 -19.11 -12.77 9.32
CA ALA A 41 -18.25 -13.54 8.43
C ALA A 41 -17.96 -12.71 7.17
N VAL A 42 -16.69 -12.59 6.78
CA VAL A 42 -16.27 -11.84 5.59
C VAL A 42 -15.31 -12.64 4.72
N THR A 43 -15.18 -12.24 3.45
CA THR A 43 -14.11 -12.70 2.56
C THR A 43 -13.28 -11.52 2.09
N PHE A 44 -11.97 -11.58 2.33
CA PHE A 44 -11.02 -10.57 1.86
C PHE A 44 -10.65 -10.79 0.39
N ASN A 45 -10.85 -9.74 -0.41
CA ASN A 45 -10.44 -9.71 -1.82
C ASN A 45 -8.97 -9.32 -1.97
N ASP A 46 -8.50 -8.45 -1.07
CA ASP A 46 -7.14 -7.97 -0.93
C ASP A 46 -6.87 -7.63 0.55
N GLY A 47 -5.75 -6.96 0.86
CA GLY A 47 -5.40 -6.64 2.25
C GLY A 47 -6.21 -5.51 2.90
N ASP A 48 -7.00 -4.75 2.12
CA ASP A 48 -7.73 -3.55 2.59
C ASP A 48 -9.18 -3.46 2.09
N SER A 49 -9.74 -4.57 1.59
CA SER A 49 -11.11 -4.68 1.09
C SER A 49 -11.68 -6.08 1.32
N PHE A 50 -12.92 -6.16 1.80
CA PHE A 50 -13.64 -7.43 1.97
C PHE A 50 -15.09 -7.33 1.49
N ARG A 51 -15.74 -8.49 1.38
CA ARG A 51 -17.19 -8.62 1.19
C ARG A 51 -17.79 -9.27 2.44
N VAL A 52 -18.89 -8.74 2.92
CA VAL A 52 -19.64 -9.31 4.05
C VAL A 52 -20.47 -10.49 3.55
N LEU A 53 -20.28 -11.65 4.17
CA LEU A 53 -20.98 -12.90 3.85
C LEU A 53 -22.21 -13.11 4.72
N GLU A 54 -22.13 -12.69 6.00
CA GLU A 54 -23.21 -12.87 6.98
C GLU A 54 -23.37 -11.64 7.89
N GLY A 55 -24.56 -11.48 8.48
CA GLY A 55 -24.92 -10.39 9.38
C GLY A 55 -25.68 -9.23 8.72
N PRO A 56 -25.93 -8.11 9.42
CA PRO A 56 -26.79 -7.02 8.96
C PRO A 56 -26.34 -6.35 7.64
N ASN A 57 -25.05 -6.42 7.34
CA ASN A 57 -24.45 -5.81 6.14
C ASN A 57 -24.18 -6.84 5.03
N THR A 58 -24.84 -8.01 5.05
CA THR A 58 -24.62 -9.10 4.08
C THR A 58 -24.67 -8.60 2.64
N GLY A 59 -23.72 -9.05 1.82
CA GLY A 59 -23.63 -8.68 0.40
C GLY A 59 -22.99 -7.32 0.14
N SER A 60 -22.75 -6.51 1.17
CA SER A 60 -22.02 -5.24 1.04
C SER A 60 -20.54 -5.48 0.73
N LYS A 61 -19.93 -4.47 0.10
CA LYS A 61 -18.48 -4.39 -0.12
C LYS A 61 -17.90 -3.39 0.87
N ALA A 62 -16.74 -3.68 1.44
CA ALA A 62 -16.02 -2.80 2.33
C ALA A 62 -14.74 -2.28 1.69
N ARG A 63 -14.41 -1.03 1.99
CA ARG A 63 -13.07 -0.46 1.81
C ARG A 63 -12.56 -0.01 3.17
N LEU A 64 -11.36 -0.44 3.52
CA LEU A 64 -10.75 -0.07 4.78
C LEU A 64 -10.07 1.28 4.67
N ALA A 65 -10.41 2.18 5.59
CA ALA A 65 -9.92 3.54 5.64
C ALA A 65 -8.68 3.67 6.54
N GLY A 66 -7.86 4.70 6.27
CA GLY A 66 -6.68 5.04 7.08
C GLY A 66 -5.37 4.35 6.68
N PHE A 67 -5.42 3.35 5.80
CA PHE A 67 -4.25 2.68 5.24
C PHE A 67 -4.53 2.19 3.81
N ASN A 68 -3.48 1.80 3.10
CA ASN A 68 -3.60 1.10 1.83
C ASN A 68 -2.58 -0.02 1.74
N THR A 69 -3.03 -1.15 1.21
CA THR A 69 -2.16 -2.25 0.80
C THR A 69 -1.85 -2.11 -0.69
N LEU A 70 -0.74 -2.72 -1.11
CA LEU A 70 -0.40 -2.75 -2.52
C LEU A 70 -1.47 -3.48 -3.33
N GLU A 71 -1.68 -3.04 -4.56
CA GLU A 71 -2.67 -3.62 -5.46
C GLU A 71 -2.44 -5.13 -5.65
N SER A 72 -3.48 -5.92 -5.43
CA SER A 72 -3.40 -7.39 -5.43
C SER A 72 -3.94 -8.04 -6.71
N HIS A 73 -4.25 -7.24 -7.74
CA HIS A 73 -4.77 -7.74 -9.01
C HIS A 73 -3.67 -8.24 -9.97
N GLY A 74 -2.39 -7.93 -9.70
CA GLY A 74 -1.21 -8.42 -10.40
C GLY A 74 0.07 -7.72 -9.93
N PRO A 75 1.24 -8.05 -10.51
CA PRO A 75 2.50 -7.40 -10.19
C PRO A 75 2.59 -6.00 -10.80
N VAL A 76 1.96 -5.03 -10.14
CA VAL A 76 1.84 -3.67 -10.67
C VAL A 76 2.77 -2.66 -10.05
N HIS A 77 3.22 -2.79 -8.80
CA HIS A 77 4.04 -1.76 -8.16
C HIS A 77 5.55 -2.00 -8.26
N GLN A 78 6.35 -0.93 -8.34
CA GLN A 78 7.82 -0.99 -8.27
C GLN A 78 8.41 0.29 -7.66
N TRP A 79 9.44 0.15 -6.82
CA TRP A 79 10.36 1.24 -6.44
C TRP A 79 11.66 0.67 -5.87
N GLY A 80 12.69 1.51 -5.78
CA GLY A 80 13.97 1.13 -5.19
C GLY A 80 14.54 -0.12 -5.86
N GLY A 81 14.97 -1.08 -5.05
CA GLY A 81 15.49 -2.38 -5.51
C GLY A 81 14.42 -3.46 -5.67
N TRP A 82 13.12 -3.14 -5.58
CA TRP A 82 12.05 -4.12 -5.74
C TRP A 82 11.78 -4.46 -7.21
N HIS A 83 11.47 -5.72 -7.46
CA HIS A 83 10.81 -6.16 -8.68
C HIS A 83 9.29 -6.24 -8.47
N TYR A 84 8.49 -6.02 -9.52
CA TYR A 84 7.02 -6.00 -9.45
C TYR A 84 6.41 -7.25 -8.80
N LYS A 85 6.94 -8.43 -9.13
CA LYS A 85 6.49 -9.73 -8.56
C LYS A 85 6.75 -9.86 -7.06
N GLU A 86 7.80 -9.23 -6.55
CA GLU A 86 8.13 -9.31 -5.13
C GLU A 86 7.18 -8.45 -4.29
N LEU A 87 6.87 -7.24 -4.77
CA LEU A 87 5.86 -6.40 -4.14
C LEU A 87 4.46 -7.01 -4.25
N TYR A 88 4.19 -7.75 -5.34
CA TYR A 88 2.95 -8.51 -5.46
C TYR A 88 2.85 -9.65 -4.45
N ALA A 89 3.95 -10.35 -4.17
CA ALA A 89 3.98 -11.34 -3.10
C ALA A 89 3.60 -10.71 -1.75
N LEU A 90 4.09 -9.50 -1.46
CA LEU A 90 3.71 -8.76 -0.25
C LEU A 90 2.23 -8.36 -0.25
N ALA A 91 1.65 -7.97 -1.38
CA ALA A 91 0.21 -7.74 -1.50
C ALA A 91 -0.62 -9.00 -1.17
N LYS A 92 -0.12 -10.19 -1.56
CA LYS A 92 -0.74 -11.47 -1.20
C LYS A 92 -0.54 -11.82 0.27
N MET A 93 0.62 -11.52 0.83
CA MET A 93 0.84 -11.66 2.28
C MET A 93 -0.11 -10.75 3.08
N ALA A 94 -0.38 -9.54 2.61
CA ALA A 94 -1.37 -8.65 3.21
C ALA A 94 -2.76 -9.29 3.22
N THR A 95 -3.17 -9.88 2.11
CA THR A 95 -4.46 -10.58 1.98
C THR A 95 -4.53 -11.78 2.94
N LEU A 96 -3.46 -12.58 2.99
CA LEU A 96 -3.38 -13.74 3.89
C LEU A 96 -3.41 -13.34 5.37
N ASN A 97 -2.71 -12.26 5.73
CA ASN A 97 -2.72 -11.71 7.07
C ASN A 97 -4.13 -11.29 7.49
N ALA A 98 -4.80 -10.51 6.62
CA ALA A 98 -6.18 -10.10 6.84
C ALA A 98 -7.12 -11.30 7.01
N ARG A 99 -6.91 -12.39 6.25
CA ARG A 99 -7.76 -13.59 6.34
C ARG A 99 -7.62 -14.38 7.64
N ARG A 100 -6.45 -14.35 8.27
CA ARG A 100 -6.11 -15.20 9.42
C ARG A 100 -6.41 -14.57 10.78
N GLY A 101 -6.69 -13.27 10.81
CA GLY A 101 -6.96 -12.56 12.06
C GLY A 101 -8.43 -12.49 12.43
N VAL A 102 -8.66 -11.80 13.55
CA VAL A 102 -9.97 -11.37 14.02
C VAL A 102 -9.88 -9.86 14.21
N TRP A 103 -10.75 -9.11 13.54
CA TRP A 103 -10.57 -7.66 13.41
C TRP A 103 -11.80 -6.88 13.88
N HIS A 104 -11.59 -5.66 14.35
CA HIS A 104 -12.65 -4.79 14.86
C HIS A 104 -12.72 -3.54 14.01
N CYS A 105 -13.89 -3.34 13.40
CA CYS A 105 -14.12 -2.30 12.43
C CYS A 105 -15.30 -1.43 12.84
N GLU A 106 -15.13 -0.13 12.73
CA GLU A 106 -16.17 0.85 13.01
C GLU A 106 -16.53 1.65 11.76
N SER A 107 -17.81 1.97 11.63
CA SER A 107 -18.30 2.92 10.64
C SER A 107 -19.39 3.76 11.28
N LYS A 108 -19.22 5.09 11.24
CA LYS A 108 -20.13 6.04 11.90
C LYS A 108 -21.43 6.24 11.13
N ASP A 109 -21.35 6.25 9.81
CA ASP A 109 -22.43 6.65 8.91
C ASP A 109 -22.70 5.63 7.79
N LEU A 110 -21.94 4.53 7.75
CA LEU A 110 -21.97 3.54 6.66
C LEU A 110 -21.80 4.21 5.28
N ALA A 111 -21.08 5.33 5.22
CA ALA A 111 -20.86 6.05 3.98
C ALA A 111 -20.14 5.16 2.96
N ALA A 112 -20.62 5.22 1.73
CA ALA A 112 -20.00 4.53 0.61
C ALA A 112 -18.98 5.43 -0.10
N ASP A 113 -17.90 4.83 -0.59
CA ASP A 113 -16.99 5.50 -1.50
C ASP A 113 -17.59 5.61 -2.93
N GLY A 114 -16.84 6.24 -3.85
CA GLY A 114 -17.27 6.40 -5.24
C GLY A 114 -17.48 5.08 -6.02
N TYR A 115 -17.10 3.93 -5.45
CA TYR A 115 -17.30 2.59 -6.01
C TYR A 115 -18.41 1.81 -5.30
N GLY A 116 -19.16 2.45 -4.39
CA GLY A 116 -20.24 1.82 -3.64
C GLY A 116 -19.76 0.88 -2.52
N ARG A 117 -18.52 1.04 -2.04
CA ARG A 117 -17.98 0.27 -0.91
C ARG A 117 -18.16 1.05 0.38
N ILE A 118 -18.73 0.43 1.41
CA ILE A 118 -18.85 1.02 2.75
C ILE A 118 -17.45 1.25 3.33
N LEU A 119 -17.22 2.45 3.85
CA LEU A 119 -15.98 2.80 4.53
C LEU A 119 -16.00 2.27 5.96
N TRP A 120 -15.01 1.44 6.27
CA TRP A 120 -14.79 0.87 7.60
C TRP A 120 -13.41 1.27 8.12
N TYR A 121 -13.35 1.61 9.41
CA TYR A 121 -12.10 1.87 10.12
C TYR A 121 -11.77 0.68 11.00
N CYS A 122 -10.84 -0.16 10.55
CA CYS A 122 -10.36 -1.33 11.30
C CYS A 122 -8.97 -1.04 11.86
N LEU A 123 -8.89 -0.36 12.99
CA LEU A 123 -7.63 0.20 13.49
C LEU A 123 -6.60 -0.87 13.86
N ASP A 124 -7.06 -2.01 14.39
CA ASP A 124 -6.22 -3.15 14.76
C ASP A 124 -5.60 -3.84 13.52
N LEU A 125 -6.40 -4.12 12.49
CA LEU A 125 -5.94 -4.65 11.21
C LEU A 125 -4.99 -3.67 10.51
N ALA A 126 -5.35 -2.38 10.46
CA ALA A 126 -4.53 -1.35 9.83
C ALA A 126 -3.14 -1.28 10.47
N GLU A 127 -3.09 -1.24 11.81
CA GLU A 127 -1.82 -1.23 12.53
C GLU A 127 -1.00 -2.49 12.28
N ASP A 128 -1.63 -3.67 12.33
CA ASP A 128 -0.94 -4.94 12.13
C ASP A 128 -0.36 -5.06 10.71
N GLN A 129 -1.14 -4.72 9.67
CA GLN A 129 -0.67 -4.70 8.28
C GLN A 129 0.53 -3.75 8.10
N ILE A 130 0.47 -2.58 8.71
CA ILE A 130 1.54 -1.58 8.62
C ILE A 130 2.78 -2.05 9.39
N ARG A 131 2.63 -2.64 10.59
CA ARG A 131 3.76 -3.15 11.39
C ARG A 131 4.53 -4.25 10.68
N HIS A 132 3.85 -5.09 9.89
CA HIS A 132 4.48 -6.10 9.04
C HIS A 132 5.08 -5.52 7.75
N GLY A 133 4.79 -4.27 7.42
CA GLY A 133 5.20 -3.65 6.15
C GLY A 133 4.39 -4.14 4.95
N PHE A 134 3.17 -4.64 5.16
CA PHE A 134 2.26 -5.04 4.10
C PHE A 134 1.37 -3.90 3.58
N ALA A 135 1.36 -2.80 4.33
CA ALA A 135 0.59 -1.60 4.06
C ALA A 135 1.36 -0.34 4.45
N HIS A 136 0.81 0.80 4.04
CA HIS A 136 1.21 2.11 4.52
C HIS A 136 -0.01 2.90 5.02
N ALA A 137 0.21 3.75 6.02
CA ALA A 137 -0.77 4.70 6.51
C ALA A 137 -1.12 5.70 5.39
N MET A 138 -2.38 6.11 5.32
CA MET A 138 -2.80 7.16 4.41
C MET A 138 -4.02 7.94 4.86
N THR A 139 -4.13 9.17 4.39
CA THR A 139 -5.39 9.92 4.26
C THR A 139 -5.68 10.16 2.78
N VAL A 140 -6.92 10.51 2.46
CA VAL A 140 -7.29 10.93 1.10
C VAL A 140 -7.13 12.45 0.87
N SER A 141 -6.83 13.20 1.94
CA SER A 141 -6.62 14.65 1.98
C SER A 141 -5.12 15.00 2.09
N ASP A 142 -4.84 16.28 2.26
CA ASP A 142 -3.53 16.86 2.57
C ASP A 142 -3.16 16.80 4.06
N GLU A 143 -4.05 16.30 4.92
CA GLU A 143 -3.77 16.12 6.35
C GLU A 143 -2.99 14.83 6.63
N PRO A 144 -2.14 14.81 7.68
CA PRO A 144 -1.45 13.60 8.10
C PRO A 144 -2.40 12.45 8.44
N ALA A 145 -1.91 11.23 8.26
CA ALA A 145 -2.58 10.02 8.69
C ALA A 145 -2.64 9.90 10.22
N ASN A 146 -3.42 8.92 10.68
CA ASN A 146 -3.59 8.64 12.10
C ASN A 146 -2.20 8.46 12.77
N PRO A 147 -1.87 9.20 13.85
CA PRO A 147 -0.56 9.13 14.50
C PRO A 147 -0.16 7.73 14.96
N ARG A 148 -1.12 6.88 15.38
CA ARG A 148 -0.87 5.49 15.76
C ARG A 148 -0.39 4.66 14.57
N LEU A 149 -1.00 4.86 13.40
CA LEU A 149 -0.60 4.18 12.16
C LEU A 149 0.73 4.72 11.63
N LEU A 150 0.99 6.03 11.78
CA LEU A 150 2.29 6.61 11.43
C LEU A 150 3.42 6.07 12.30
N ALA A 151 3.21 5.93 13.61
CA ALA A 151 4.19 5.31 14.49
C ALA A 151 4.52 3.87 14.06
N ALA A 152 3.51 3.07 13.71
CA ALA A 152 3.70 1.73 13.16
C ALA A 152 4.46 1.74 11.83
N GLN A 153 4.16 2.69 10.93
CA GLN A 153 4.84 2.81 9.65
C GLN A 153 6.30 3.21 9.82
N HIS A 154 6.58 4.19 10.68
CA HIS A 154 7.94 4.62 11.00
C HIS A 154 8.75 3.49 11.60
N ASP A 155 8.16 2.68 12.48
CA ASP A 155 8.79 1.47 13.00
C ASP A 155 9.10 0.44 11.90
N ALA A 156 8.16 0.19 10.99
CA ALA A 156 8.35 -0.73 9.88
C ALA A 156 9.42 -0.24 8.89
N ILE A 157 9.50 1.06 8.63
CA ILE A 157 10.53 1.70 7.81
C ILE A 157 11.91 1.58 8.48
N ARG A 158 12.02 1.92 9.76
CA ARG A 158 13.26 1.81 10.55
C ARG A 158 13.82 0.39 10.49
N HIS A 159 12.95 -0.60 10.63
CA HIS A 159 13.31 -2.01 10.61
C HIS A 159 13.26 -2.66 9.22
N ARG A 160 13.05 -1.87 8.16
CA ARG A 160 13.06 -2.35 6.77
C ARG A 160 12.12 -3.54 6.54
N ARG A 161 10.93 -3.52 7.15
CA ARG A 161 9.96 -4.62 7.04
C ARG A 161 9.14 -4.52 5.76
N GLY A 162 8.75 -5.68 5.22
CA GLY A 162 7.86 -5.79 4.07
C GLY A 162 8.26 -4.85 2.93
N MET A 163 7.34 -4.01 2.48
CA MET A 163 7.48 -3.14 1.31
C MET A 163 8.62 -2.11 1.42
N TRP A 164 9.15 -1.89 2.63
CA TRP A 164 10.24 -0.96 2.91
C TRP A 164 11.64 -1.58 2.79
N ALA A 165 11.75 -2.90 2.63
CA ALA A 165 13.01 -3.61 2.77
C ALA A 165 14.09 -3.23 1.75
N LYS A 166 13.67 -2.89 0.52
CA LYS A 166 14.55 -2.56 -0.61
C LYS A 166 14.50 -1.09 -1.03
N GLY A 167 14.14 -0.21 -0.09
CA GLY A 167 14.10 1.23 -0.30
C GLY A 167 12.74 1.83 0.03
N VAL A 168 12.77 3.12 0.37
CA VAL A 168 11.60 3.88 0.80
C VAL A 168 11.45 5.07 -0.15
N PRO A 169 10.43 5.11 -1.02
CA PRO A 169 10.22 6.26 -1.88
C PRO A 169 9.63 7.42 -1.05
N THR A 170 9.87 8.67 -1.45
CA THR A 170 9.21 9.83 -0.80
C THR A 170 7.69 9.75 -0.91
N TYR A 171 7.20 9.22 -2.03
CA TYR A 171 5.79 8.96 -2.27
C TYR A 171 5.56 7.54 -2.80
N VAL A 172 4.54 6.86 -2.28
CA VAL A 172 3.98 5.64 -2.86
C VAL A 172 2.92 6.03 -3.91
N LEU A 173 2.98 5.44 -5.10
CA LEU A 173 1.97 5.61 -6.15
C LEU A 173 0.84 4.58 -5.93
N THR A 174 -0.27 5.03 -5.35
CA THR A 174 -1.35 4.13 -4.89
C THR A 174 -2.49 4.01 -5.88
N SER A 175 -2.67 4.96 -6.79
CA SER A 175 -3.65 4.84 -7.88
C SER A 175 -3.15 5.53 -9.13
N ILE A 176 -3.43 4.89 -10.27
CA ILE A 176 -3.20 5.42 -11.60
C ILE A 176 -4.54 5.52 -12.31
N HIS A 177 -4.77 6.64 -13.00
CA HIS A 177 -5.95 6.87 -13.80
C HIS A 177 -5.55 7.42 -15.17
N SER A 178 -5.96 6.77 -16.25
CA SER A 178 -5.76 7.28 -17.60
C SER A 178 -6.81 8.34 -17.96
N ALA A 179 -6.46 9.30 -18.83
CA ALA A 179 -7.35 10.42 -19.16
C ALA A 179 -8.65 9.99 -19.86
N ASP A 180 -8.63 8.85 -20.54
CA ASP A 180 -9.76 8.25 -21.25
C ASP A 180 -10.66 7.36 -20.37
N GLU A 181 -10.33 7.15 -19.09
CA GLU A 181 -11.18 6.38 -18.17
C GLU A 181 -12.46 7.15 -17.75
N GLY A 182 -12.53 8.46 -18.00
CA GLY A 182 -13.72 9.28 -17.76
C GLY A 182 -14.00 9.59 -16.28
N PHE A 183 -13.00 9.47 -15.40
CA PHE A 183 -13.15 9.77 -13.98
C PHE A 183 -13.09 11.28 -13.69
N GLY A 184 -14.27 11.90 -13.55
CA GLY A 184 -14.41 13.29 -13.07
C GLY A 184 -13.96 14.36 -14.05
N LYS A 185 -13.81 15.61 -13.57
CA LYS A 185 -13.46 16.77 -14.42
C LYS A 185 -11.96 16.88 -14.73
N LYS A 186 -11.10 16.26 -13.92
CA LYS A 186 -9.63 16.30 -14.05
C LYS A 186 -9.04 14.96 -13.61
N THR A 187 -8.32 14.31 -14.51
CA THR A 187 -7.64 13.05 -14.25
C THR A 187 -6.38 13.27 -13.41
N TYR A 188 -6.14 12.37 -12.47
CA TYR A 188 -4.94 12.40 -11.63
C TYR A 188 -4.53 11.00 -11.17
N ASN A 189 -3.24 10.85 -10.92
CA ASN A 189 -2.69 9.75 -10.15
C ASN A 189 -2.59 10.13 -8.67
N ARG A 190 -2.71 9.19 -7.75
CA ARG A 190 -2.57 9.44 -6.31
C ARG A 190 -1.19 9.03 -5.81
N LEU A 191 -0.53 9.99 -5.18
CA LEU A 191 0.71 9.81 -4.45
C LEU A 191 0.41 9.91 -2.96
N VAL A 192 0.97 9.02 -2.14
CA VAL A 192 0.87 9.08 -0.68
C VAL A 192 2.26 9.28 -0.09
N ASN A 193 2.44 10.34 0.71
CA ASN A 193 3.73 10.65 1.31
C ASN A 193 4.10 9.58 2.36
N THR A 194 5.32 9.07 2.29
CA THR A 194 5.76 7.97 3.17
C THR A 194 6.12 8.45 4.59
N VAL A 195 6.21 9.76 4.82
CA VAL A 195 6.52 10.33 6.13
C VAL A 195 5.26 10.56 6.96
N ASP A 196 4.23 11.19 6.42
CA ASP A 196 3.02 11.57 7.18
C ASP A 196 1.72 10.99 6.60
N GLY A 197 1.77 10.24 5.51
CA GLY A 197 0.61 9.58 4.92
C GLY A 197 -0.38 10.51 4.21
N HIS A 198 -0.06 11.79 3.99
CA HIS A 198 -0.96 12.66 3.23
C HIS A 198 -1.01 12.24 1.75
N SER A 199 -2.16 12.45 1.12
CA SER A 199 -2.34 12.26 -0.31
C SER A 199 -2.02 13.53 -1.11
N LYS A 200 -1.27 13.37 -2.18
CA LYS A 200 -1.08 14.37 -3.23
C LYS A 200 -1.68 13.88 -4.54
N ARG A 201 -2.41 14.77 -5.23
CA ARG A 201 -2.94 14.51 -6.57
C ARG A 201 -1.91 14.94 -7.60
N TRP A 202 -1.49 14.00 -8.44
CA TRP A 202 -0.65 14.25 -9.61
C TRP A 202 -1.55 14.34 -10.84
N TYR A 203 -2.01 15.55 -11.15
CA TYR A 203 -2.89 15.81 -12.30
C TYR A 203 -2.14 15.67 -13.64
N HIS A 204 -2.81 15.11 -14.65
CA HIS A 204 -2.29 15.00 -16.01
C HIS A 204 -3.42 14.81 -17.03
N ASN A 205 -3.08 14.94 -18.31
CA ASN A 205 -3.96 14.61 -19.45
C ASN A 205 -3.45 13.38 -20.24
N ALA A 206 -2.47 12.65 -19.69
CA ALA A 206 -1.89 11.48 -20.35
C ALA A 206 -2.92 10.34 -20.49
N ILE A 207 -2.94 9.73 -21.67
CA ILE A 207 -3.61 8.45 -21.93
C ILE A 207 -2.55 7.36 -21.83
N PHE A 208 -2.80 6.37 -20.98
CA PHE A 208 -1.88 5.26 -20.74
C PHE A 208 -2.33 4.03 -21.51
N SER A 209 -1.38 3.38 -22.18
CA SER A 209 -1.61 2.08 -22.82
C SER A 209 -1.74 0.95 -21.78
N GLU A 210 -2.35 -0.16 -22.17
CA GLU A 210 -2.38 -1.37 -21.33
C GLU A 210 -0.94 -1.86 -21.10
N CYS A 211 -0.62 -2.21 -19.85
CA CYS A 211 0.71 -2.64 -19.43
C CYS A 211 1.82 -1.58 -19.48
N GLN A 212 1.47 -0.29 -19.56
CA GLN A 212 2.44 0.80 -19.50
C GLN A 212 3.02 0.99 -18.08
N ASP A 213 4.34 1.14 -17.96
CA ASP A 213 4.97 1.58 -16.71
C ASP A 213 4.76 3.09 -16.50
N VAL A 214 4.08 3.46 -15.43
CA VAL A 214 3.80 4.86 -15.07
C VAL A 214 4.56 5.19 -13.79
N CYS A 215 5.51 6.12 -13.89
CA CYS A 215 6.44 6.43 -12.82
C CYS A 215 6.32 7.87 -12.35
N HIS A 216 6.33 8.06 -11.04
CA HIS A 216 6.59 9.36 -10.45
C HIS A 216 8.09 9.67 -10.52
N HIS A 217 8.45 10.83 -11.08
CA HIS A 217 9.84 11.26 -11.26
C HIS A 217 10.16 12.49 -10.41
N PRO A 218 10.23 12.35 -9.07
CA PRO A 218 10.44 13.50 -8.20
C PRO A 218 11.83 14.10 -8.37
N THR A 219 11.93 15.42 -8.17
CA THR A 219 13.20 16.14 -8.05
C THR A 219 13.64 16.11 -6.59
N GLU A 220 14.72 15.40 -6.31
CA GLU A 220 15.17 15.08 -4.95
C GLU A 220 16.69 15.17 -4.83
N LEU A 221 17.17 15.27 -3.59
CA LEU A 221 18.57 14.98 -3.31
C LEU A 221 18.78 13.45 -3.38
N PRO A 222 19.93 13.00 -3.92
CA PRO A 222 20.42 11.66 -3.65
C PRO A 222 20.42 11.39 -2.13
N MET A 223 20.04 10.18 -1.70
CA MET A 223 19.83 9.91 -0.27
C MET A 223 21.07 10.18 0.60
N ASN A 224 22.28 9.93 0.08
CA ASN A 224 23.53 10.26 0.77
C ASN A 224 23.69 11.78 1.00
N GLU A 225 23.25 12.62 0.06
CA GLU A 225 23.22 14.08 0.24
C GLU A 225 22.11 14.51 1.19
N ALA A 226 20.94 13.88 1.13
CA ALA A 226 19.86 14.13 2.09
C ALA A 226 20.32 13.84 3.53
N TYR A 227 21.06 12.75 3.76
CA TYR A 227 21.65 12.45 5.07
C TYR A 227 22.68 13.49 5.55
N ARG A 228 23.45 14.10 4.64
CA ARG A 228 24.33 15.23 5.00
C ARG A 228 23.53 16.43 5.50
N VAL A 229 22.42 16.75 4.85
CA VAL A 229 21.50 17.78 5.33
C VAL A 229 20.94 17.42 6.71
N VAL A 230 20.60 16.15 6.96
CA VAL A 230 20.20 15.70 8.31
C VAL A 230 21.29 15.98 9.34
N SER A 231 22.56 15.65 9.04
CA SER A 231 23.68 15.95 9.93
C SER A 231 23.83 17.45 10.20
N GLU A 232 23.67 18.29 9.18
CA GLU A 232 23.70 19.75 9.30
C GLU A 232 22.57 20.27 10.21
N LEU A 233 21.33 19.80 10.02
CA LEU A 233 20.19 20.17 10.86
C LEU A 233 20.36 19.73 12.32
N ARG A 234 21.02 18.59 12.56
CA ARG A 234 21.32 18.11 13.91
C ARG A 234 22.46 18.88 14.58
N ALA A 235 23.38 19.44 13.81
CA ALA A 235 24.48 20.26 14.30
C ALA A 235 24.07 21.71 14.59
N ASP A 236 23.03 22.21 13.91
CA ASP A 236 22.47 23.54 14.16
C ASP A 236 21.74 23.59 15.50
N ALA A 237 22.31 24.31 16.49
CA ALA A 237 21.75 24.44 17.82
C ALA A 237 20.31 25.02 17.84
N ALA A 238 19.93 25.82 16.84
CA ALA A 238 18.60 26.40 16.75
C ALA A 238 17.54 25.40 16.23
N VAL A 239 17.97 24.31 15.57
CA VAL A 239 17.07 23.35 14.90
C VAL A 239 17.15 21.96 15.53
N ALA A 240 18.31 21.58 16.07
CA ALA A 240 18.60 20.28 16.66
C ALA A 240 17.53 19.79 17.67
N PRO A 241 16.94 20.64 18.55
CA PRO A 241 15.88 20.19 19.45
C PRO A 241 14.63 19.66 18.74
N TYR A 242 14.30 20.20 17.56
CA TYR A 242 13.06 19.88 16.82
C TYR A 242 13.18 18.65 15.92
N VAL A 243 14.41 18.23 15.60
CA VAL A 243 14.72 17.01 14.84
C VAL A 243 15.17 15.84 15.74
N ARG A 244 15.32 16.08 17.05
CA ARG A 244 15.78 15.08 18.02
C ARG A 244 14.77 13.94 18.14
N GLY A 245 15.26 12.70 18.18
CA GLY A 245 14.44 11.50 18.38
C GLY A 245 13.70 11.00 17.13
N ILE A 246 13.77 11.73 16.01
CA ILE A 246 13.24 11.29 14.71
C ILE A 246 14.33 10.50 13.99
N ASP A 247 14.00 9.38 13.35
CA ASP A 247 14.99 8.61 12.58
C ASP A 247 15.52 9.41 11.39
N ASP A 248 16.83 9.30 11.12
CA ASP A 248 17.48 10.04 10.05
C ASP A 248 16.83 9.81 8.67
N ILE A 249 16.32 8.60 8.41
CA ILE A 249 15.61 8.32 7.14
C ILE A 249 14.35 9.17 7.01
N LEU A 250 13.58 9.37 8.08
CA LEU A 250 12.37 10.19 8.05
C LEU A 250 12.72 11.67 7.89
N VAL A 251 13.77 12.14 8.56
CA VAL A 251 14.27 13.52 8.35
C VAL A 251 14.73 13.72 6.91
N ALA A 252 15.49 12.78 6.35
CA ALA A 252 15.97 12.83 4.97
C ALA A 252 14.82 12.84 3.95
N LEU A 253 13.80 11.99 4.14
CA LEU A 253 12.58 12.01 3.32
C LEU A 253 11.78 13.31 3.46
N SER A 254 11.76 13.91 4.66
CA SER A 254 11.16 15.23 4.88
C SER A 254 11.91 16.34 4.15
N VAL A 255 13.25 16.29 4.08
CA VAL A 255 14.04 17.22 3.25
C VAL A 255 13.65 17.09 1.78
N ASN A 256 13.55 15.86 1.26
CA ASN A 256 13.12 15.64 -0.12
C ASN A 256 11.65 16.05 -0.37
N THR A 257 10.78 15.92 0.63
CA THR A 257 9.40 16.43 0.58
C THR A 257 9.38 17.97 0.50
N PHE A 258 10.23 18.64 1.29
CA PHE A 258 10.39 20.10 1.24
C PHE A 258 10.91 20.57 -0.13
N ILE A 259 11.91 19.90 -0.69
CA ILE A 259 12.44 20.25 -2.02
C ILE A 259 11.34 20.18 -3.08
N GLN A 260 10.48 19.16 -3.02
CA GLN A 260 9.42 18.94 -4.01
C GLN A 260 8.23 19.88 -3.85
N ASN A 261 7.86 20.23 -2.61
CA ASN A 261 6.57 20.85 -2.33
C ASN A 261 6.65 22.19 -1.60
N GLY A 262 7.82 22.55 -1.07
CA GLY A 262 8.01 23.77 -0.29
C GLY A 262 7.49 23.68 1.15
N PHE A 263 7.15 22.49 1.65
CA PHE A 263 6.73 22.30 3.04
C PHE A 263 7.37 21.05 3.64
N VAL A 264 7.50 21.03 4.98
CA VAL A 264 7.94 19.84 5.72
C VAL A 264 6.73 19.05 6.26
N PRO A 265 6.75 17.70 6.20
CA PRO A 265 5.75 16.86 6.86
C PRO A 265 5.62 17.20 8.35
N LYS A 266 4.41 17.11 8.91
CA LYS A 266 4.10 17.45 10.31
C LYS A 266 4.64 16.41 11.32
N ILE A 267 5.96 16.17 11.32
CA ILE A 267 6.64 15.19 12.19
C ILE A 267 7.65 15.82 13.16
N PHE A 268 7.98 17.09 12.98
CA PHE A 268 8.96 17.79 13.81
C PHE A 268 8.33 18.43 15.03
N GLY A 269 9.12 18.60 16.10
CA GLY A 269 8.66 19.30 17.31
C GLY A 269 8.24 20.76 17.05
N ASP A 270 8.87 21.41 16.08
CA ASP A 270 8.46 22.69 15.50
C ASP A 270 8.74 22.68 13.99
N ASN A 271 7.70 22.42 13.20
CA ASN A 271 7.79 22.34 11.74
C ASN A 271 8.18 23.69 11.11
N ALA A 272 7.77 24.82 11.70
CA ALA A 272 8.09 26.14 11.15
C ALA A 272 9.58 26.44 11.28
N LYS A 273 10.20 26.06 12.40
CA LYS A 273 11.65 26.21 12.61
C LYS A 273 12.47 25.35 11.65
N VAL A 274 12.07 24.09 11.47
CA VAL A 274 12.75 23.19 10.52
C VAL A 274 12.56 23.69 9.09
N GLN A 275 11.35 24.13 8.72
CA GLN A 275 11.08 24.70 7.40
C GLN A 275 11.94 25.94 7.13
N ALA A 276 12.00 26.90 8.06
CA ALA A 276 12.82 28.10 7.91
C ALA A 276 14.31 27.76 7.75
N ALA A 277 14.81 26.74 8.44
CA ALA A 277 16.18 26.27 8.27
C ALA A 277 16.43 25.71 6.86
N LEU A 278 15.51 24.89 6.34
CA LEU A 278 15.59 24.36 4.99
C LEU A 278 15.45 25.46 3.92
N GLU A 279 14.62 26.47 4.15
CA GLU A 279 14.53 27.67 3.29
C GLU A 279 15.85 28.45 3.27
N SER A 280 16.51 28.61 4.42
CA SER A 280 17.84 29.22 4.51
C SER A 280 18.91 28.40 3.79
N MET A 281 18.88 27.07 3.92
CA MET A 281 19.78 26.18 3.17
C MET A 281 19.55 26.28 1.67
N LYS A 282 18.28 26.31 1.23
CA LYS A 282 17.89 26.48 -0.17
C LYS A 282 18.41 27.81 -0.75
N SER A 283 18.25 28.92 -0.04
CA SER A 283 18.70 30.24 -0.50
C SER A 283 20.24 30.34 -0.60
N LYS A 284 20.96 29.56 0.19
CA LYS A 284 22.44 29.41 0.13
C LYS A 284 22.91 28.40 -0.93
N GLY A 285 22.00 27.83 -1.73
CA GLY A 285 22.36 26.87 -2.79
C GLY A 285 22.67 25.45 -2.30
N ARG A 286 22.31 25.08 -1.06
CA ARG A 286 22.61 23.76 -0.49
C ARG A 286 22.03 22.59 -1.30
N PHE A 287 20.96 22.86 -2.06
CA PHE A 287 20.25 21.87 -2.86
C PHE A 287 20.65 21.91 -4.34
N ALA A 288 21.83 22.42 -4.69
CA ALA A 288 22.31 22.47 -6.08
C ALA A 288 22.45 21.07 -6.74
N SER A 289 22.58 20.01 -5.95
CA SER A 289 22.71 18.62 -6.43
C SER A 289 21.38 17.88 -6.61
N VAL A 290 20.23 18.57 -6.52
CA VAL A 290 18.93 17.93 -6.77
C VAL A 290 18.83 17.46 -8.21
N ARG A 291 18.19 16.32 -8.42
CA ARG A 291 17.97 15.75 -9.74
C ARG A 291 16.66 14.98 -9.79
N SER A 292 16.10 14.83 -10.99
CA SER A 292 14.98 13.94 -11.20
C SER A 292 15.44 12.49 -11.04
N ILE A 293 14.75 11.71 -10.20
CA ILE A 293 15.02 10.28 -9.97
C ILE A 293 13.77 9.45 -10.28
N LYS A 294 13.95 8.17 -10.61
CA LYS A 294 12.82 7.22 -10.71
C LYS A 294 12.30 6.93 -9.29
N GLY A 295 11.07 7.39 -8.99
CA GLY A 295 10.40 7.17 -7.72
C GLY A 295 9.57 5.87 -7.72
N ALA A 296 8.37 5.93 -7.13
CA ALA A 296 7.40 4.84 -7.21
C ALA A 296 6.73 4.79 -8.59
N CYS A 297 6.60 3.58 -9.11
CA CYS A 297 5.95 3.28 -10.35
C CYS A 297 4.83 2.28 -10.15
N ALA A 298 3.86 2.32 -11.06
CA ALA A 298 2.93 1.24 -11.22
C ALA A 298 2.54 0.98 -12.68
N ILE A 299 2.22 -0.28 -12.98
CA ILE A 299 1.74 -0.70 -14.29
C ILE A 299 0.28 -0.29 -14.46
N HIS A 300 0.01 0.46 -15.52
CA HIS A 300 -1.34 0.82 -15.89
C HIS A 300 -2.06 -0.32 -16.60
N VAL A 301 -3.25 -0.65 -16.11
CA VAL A 301 -4.25 -1.47 -16.78
C VAL A 301 -5.62 -0.86 -16.47
N ASP A 302 -6.42 -0.63 -17.52
CA ASP A 302 -7.80 -0.14 -17.38
C ASP A 302 -8.58 -1.02 -16.38
N PHE A 303 -9.33 -0.38 -15.49
CA PHE A 303 -10.09 -1.08 -14.44
C PHE A 303 -10.96 -2.24 -14.97
N LYS A 304 -11.59 -2.07 -16.15
CA LYS A 304 -12.44 -3.07 -16.81
C LYS A 304 -11.65 -4.28 -17.32
N ARG A 305 -10.32 -4.16 -17.45
CA ARG A 305 -9.43 -5.23 -17.94
C ARG A 305 -8.71 -6.00 -16.83
N ARG A 306 -8.53 -5.40 -15.64
CA ARG A 306 -7.76 -6.01 -14.52
C ARG A 306 -8.23 -7.40 -14.11
N TYR A 307 -9.53 -7.65 -14.17
CA TYR A 307 -10.16 -8.87 -13.67
C TYR A 307 -10.73 -9.77 -14.79
N VAL A 308 -10.68 -9.35 -16.05
CA VAL A 308 -11.18 -10.13 -17.19
C VAL A 308 -10.18 -11.22 -17.57
N ARG A 309 -10.68 -12.40 -17.95
CA ARG A 309 -9.85 -13.52 -18.43
C ARG A 309 -9.84 -13.58 -19.97
N PRO A 310 -8.69 -13.87 -20.61
CA PRO A 310 -7.37 -13.94 -20.01
C PRO A 310 -6.91 -12.57 -19.48
N LYS A 311 -6.18 -12.59 -18.36
CA LYS A 311 -5.61 -11.36 -17.78
C LYS A 311 -4.61 -10.73 -18.75
N PRO A 312 -4.46 -9.39 -18.76
CA PRO A 312 -3.35 -8.72 -19.45
C PRO A 312 -2.00 -9.34 -19.09
N ALA A 313 -1.09 -9.44 -20.05
CA ALA A 313 0.17 -10.17 -19.90
C ALA A 313 1.01 -9.68 -18.71
N CYS A 314 1.03 -8.37 -18.47
CA CYS A 314 1.73 -7.77 -17.33
C CYS A 314 1.13 -8.12 -15.95
N LEU A 315 -0.13 -8.57 -15.89
CA LEU A 315 -0.79 -8.97 -14.64
C LEU A 315 -0.69 -10.48 -14.37
N GLN A 316 -0.09 -11.25 -15.28
CA GLN A 316 0.05 -12.69 -15.14
C GLN A 316 1.23 -13.03 -14.22
N TRP A 317 0.96 -13.81 -13.17
CA TRP A 317 1.94 -14.37 -12.26
C TRP A 317 1.44 -15.70 -11.70
#